data_AF-A0A0V0GFA0-F1
#
_entry.id   AF-A0A0V0GFA0-F1
#
_cell.length_a   1.000
_cell.length_b   1.000
_cell.length_c   1.000
_cell.angle_alpha   90.00
_cell.angle_beta   90.00
_cell.angle_gamma   90.00
#
_symmetry.space_group_name_H-M   'P 1'
#
loop_
_entity.id
_entity.type
_entity.pdbx_description
1 polymer ?
#
loop_
_entity_poly.entity_id
_entity_poly.type
_entity_poly.pdbx_seq_one_letter_code
_entity_poly.pdbx_strand_id
1 'polypeptide(L)' 'MLNDLNYRTGYKGFHMNSNGPQINHLSFADDTILFCNGSKRPLEMILRVLKTYEDVSGHLMNKDNFCFTVAAN' A
#
# COMPACT_ATOMS: atom_id res chain seq x y z
N MET A 1 -6.42 2.86 -8.51
CA MET A 1 -5.00 3.14 -8.24
C MET A 1 -4.76 3.16 -6.73
N LEU A 2 -3.49 3.26 -6.27
CA LEU A 2 -3.15 3.37 -4.83
C LEU A 2 -3.79 4.61 -4.19
N ASN A 3 -3.84 5.73 -4.92
CA ASN A 3 -4.49 6.98 -4.49
C ASN A 3 -5.98 6.81 -4.12
N ASP A 4 -6.69 5.90 -4.77
CA ASP A 4 -8.13 5.72 -4.57
C ASP A 4 -8.46 4.77 -3.41
N LEU A 5 -7.44 4.10 -2.87
CA LEU A 5 -7.64 2.99 -1.94
C LEU A 5 -8.28 3.46 -0.63
N ASN A 6 -8.00 4.69 -0.21
CA ASN A 6 -8.60 5.32 0.97
C ASN A 6 -10.12 5.47 0.89
N TYR A 7 -10.69 5.52 -0.32
CA TYR A 7 -12.12 5.65 -0.53
C TYR A 7 -12.84 4.30 -0.70
N ARG A 8 -12.10 3.17 -0.68
CA ARG A 8 -12.70 1.85 -0.87
C ARG A 8 -13.31 1.31 0.41
N THR A 9 -14.54 0.79 0.30
CA THR A 9 -15.26 0.21 1.42
C THR A 9 -14.48 -0.93 2.08
N GLY A 10 -14.27 -0.82 3.39
CA GLY A 10 -13.56 -1.81 4.19
C GLY A 10 -12.03 -1.74 4.09
N TYR A 11 -11.49 -0.71 3.45
CA TYR A 11 -10.09 -0.33 3.61
C TYR A 11 -9.92 0.47 4.90
N LYS A 12 -8.95 0.07 5.73
CA LYS A 12 -8.53 0.81 6.92
C LYS A 12 -7.05 1.13 6.73
N GLY A 13 -6.74 2.38 6.40
CA GLY A 13 -5.37 2.82 6.18
C GLY A 13 -4.62 3.09 7.48
N PHE A 14 -3.40 3.58 7.33
CA PHE A 14 -2.53 3.93 8.44
C PHE A 14 -2.68 5.42 8.77
N HIS A 15 -2.59 5.77 10.05
CA HIS A 15 -2.55 7.14 10.52
C HIS A 15 -1.30 7.33 11.37
N MET A 16 -0.53 8.38 11.08
CA MET A 16 0.65 8.71 11.90
C MET A 16 0.25 9.29 13.27
N ASN A 17 -0.83 10.06 13.30
CA ASN A 17 -1.51 10.52 14.52
C ASN A 17 -3.03 10.45 14.32
N SER A 18 -3.79 10.40 15.41
CA SER A 18 -5.26 10.24 15.37
C SER A 18 -5.99 11.34 14.58
N ASN A 19 -5.40 12.53 14.49
CA ASN A 19 -5.97 13.68 13.78
C ASN A 19 -5.36 13.87 12.37
N GLY A 20 -4.47 12.97 11.95
CA GLY A 20 -3.76 13.09 10.69
C GLY A 20 -4.49 12.44 9.54
N PRO A 21 -4.09 12.78 8.30
CA PRO A 21 -4.62 12.13 7.12
C PRO A 21 -4.30 10.64 7.13
N GLN A 22 -5.19 9.87 6.50
CA GLN A 22 -4.94 8.47 6.25
C GLN A 22 -3.89 8.33 5.14
N ILE A 23 -2.78 7.68 5.46
CA ILE A 23 -1.67 7.41 4.54
C ILE A 23 -1.70 5.92 4.18
N ASN A 24 -1.48 5.63 2.91
CA ASN A 24 -1.41 4.27 2.39
C ASN A 24 -0.13 4.01 1.57
N HIS A 25 0.52 5.04 1.05
CA HIS A 25 1.80 4.94 0.35
C HIS A 25 2.56 6.27 0.35
N LEU A 26 3.89 6.19 0.15
CA LEU A 26 4.78 7.28 -0.24
C LEU A 26 5.58 6.81 -1.44
N SER A 27 5.51 7.55 -2.55
CA SER A 27 6.24 7.21 -3.77
C SER A 27 7.41 8.18 -3.99
N PHE A 28 8.57 7.61 -4.25
CA PHE A 28 9.79 8.27 -4.72
C PHE A 28 10.02 7.92 -6.19
N ALA A 29 11.16 8.32 -6.77
CA ALA A 29 11.47 8.06 -8.16
C ALA A 29 11.45 6.55 -8.48
N ASP A 30 12.16 5.76 -7.68
CA ASP A 30 12.34 4.33 -7.92
C ASP A 30 11.61 3.44 -6.89
N ASP A 31 11.35 3.98 -5.70
CA ASP A 31 10.82 3.22 -4.56
C ASP A 31 9.44 3.71 -4.13
N THR A 32 8.59 2.78 -3.71
CA THR A 32 7.31 3.11 -3.06
C THR A 32 7.21 2.40 -1.72
N ILE A 33 7.03 3.18 -0.65
CA ILE A 33 6.78 2.68 0.70
C ILE A 33 5.27 2.54 0.88
N LEU A 34 4.81 1.37 1.33
CA LEU A 34 3.39 1.09 1.54
C LEU A 34 3.07 1.08 3.03
N PHE A 35 2.02 1.80 3.42
CA PHE A 35 1.53 1.88 4.79
C PHE A 35 0.24 1.08 4.93
N CYS A 36 0.21 0.19 5.91
CA CYS A 36 -0.92 -0.67 6.22
C CYS A 36 -0.98 -0.90 7.72
N ASN A 37 -2.17 -1.03 8.28
CA ASN A 37 -2.37 -1.31 9.71
C ASN A 37 -2.05 -2.77 10.11
N GLY A 38 -1.35 -3.53 9.26
CA GLY A 38 -0.98 -4.93 9.48
C GLY A 38 -2.12 -5.94 9.32
N SER A 39 -3.37 -5.51 9.10
CA SER A 39 -4.48 -6.44 8.91
C SER A 39 -4.51 -7.02 7.49
N LYS A 40 -4.95 -8.28 7.39
CA LYS A 40 -4.96 -9.05 6.13
C LYS A 40 -5.73 -8.34 5.01
N ARG A 41 -6.89 -7.75 5.31
CA ARG A 41 -7.79 -7.17 4.30
C ARG A 41 -7.21 -5.95 3.58
N PRO A 42 -6.74 -4.89 4.27
CA PRO A 42 -6.02 -3.79 3.63
C PRO A 42 -4.79 -4.25 2.83
N LEU A 43 -4.02 -5.22 3.33
CA LEU A 43 -2.87 -5.78 2.61
C LEU A 43 -3.30 -6.47 1.30
N GLU A 44 -4.33 -7.32 1.32
CA GLU A 44 -4.87 -7.95 0.12
C GLU A 44 -5.37 -6.93 -0.90
N MET A 45 -5.98 -5.84 -0.46
CA MET A 45 -6.45 -4.77 -1.35
C MET A 45 -5.28 -4.04 -2.01
N ILE A 46 -4.18 -3.77 -1.27
CA ILE A 46 -2.95 -3.18 -1.82
C ILE A 46 -2.35 -4.12 -2.87
N LEU A 47 -2.18 -5.40 -2.54
CA LEU A 47 -1.62 -6.40 -3.46
C LEU A 47 -2.42 -6.54 -4.75
N ARG A 48 -3.77 -6.47 -4.67
CA ARG A 48 -4.62 -6.48 -5.87
C ARG A 48 -4.40 -5.25 -6.75
N VAL A 49 -4.27 -4.07 -6.15
CA VAL A 49 -4.00 -2.82 -6.89
C VAL A 49 -2.66 -2.90 -7.61
N LEU A 50 -1.62 -3.40 -6.92
CA LEU A 50 -0.30 -3.61 -7.51
C LEU A 50 -0.36 -4.65 -8.63
N LYS A 51 -1.12 -5.73 -8.45
CA LYS A 51 -1.28 -6.73 -9.50
C LYS A 51 -1.92 -6.17 -10.76
N THR A 52 -3.00 -5.39 -10.60
CA THR A 52 -3.62 -4.69 -11.73
C THR A 52 -2.66 -3.71 -12.40
N TYR A 53 -1.79 -3.05 -11.62
CA TYR A 53 -0.77 -2.17 -12.18
C TYR A 53 0.26 -2.95 -13.02
N GLU A 54 0.75 -4.11 -12.55
CA GLU A 54 1.63 -4.97 -13.36
C GLU A 54 0.98 -5.37 -14.68
N ASP A 55 -0.28 -5.84 -14.60
CA ASP A 55 -1.00 -6.39 -15.74
C ASP A 55 -1.25 -5.32 -16.82
N VAL A 56 -1.44 -4.07 -16.42
CA VAL A 56 -1.68 -2.95 -17.35
C VAL A 56 -0.38 -2.30 -17.83
N SER A 57 0.64 -2.19 -16.97
CA SER A 57 1.92 -1.52 -17.30
C SER A 57 2.91 -2.42 -18.04
N GLY A 58 2.68 -3.75 -18.04
CA GLY A 58 3.58 -4.74 -18.62
C GLY A 58 4.89 -4.94 -17.82
N HIS A 59 5.05 -4.24 -16.70
CA HIS A 59 6.20 -4.39 -15.82
C HIS A 59 5.87 -5.40 -14.72
N LEU A 60 6.65 -6.48 -14.66
CA LEU A 60 6.67 -7.38 -13.51
C LEU A 60 7.30 -6.64 -12.33
N MET A 61 6.58 -6.49 -11.23
CA MET A 61 7.22 -6.09 -9.99
C MET A 61 8.13 -7.24 -9.57
N ASN A 62 9.40 -6.93 -9.35
CA ASN A 62 10.31 -7.92 -8.81
C ASN A 62 9.90 -8.22 -7.36
N LYS A 63 9.56 -9.49 -7.08
CA LYS A 63 9.13 -9.91 -5.74
C LYS A 63 10.25 -9.82 -4.69
N ASP A 64 11.50 -9.73 -5.15
CA ASP A 64 12.66 -9.51 -4.29
C ASP A 64 12.81 -8.04 -3.86
N ASN A 65 12.10 -7.10 -4.51
CA ASN A 65 12.14 -5.67 -4.17
C ASN A 65 11.16 -5.30 -3.05
N PHE A 66 10.43 -6.25 -2.46
CA PHE A 66 9.57 -5.98 -1.32
C PHE A 66 10.32 -6.18 0.00
N CYS A 67 10.58 -5.08 0.70
CA CYS A 67 11.00 -5.11 2.09
C CYS A 67 9.77 -4.89 2.99
N PHE A 68 9.57 -5.77 3.98
CA PHE A 68 8.53 -5.62 5.00
C PHE A 68 9.16 -5.24 6.33
N THR A 69 8.71 -4.14 6.90
CA THR A 69 9.10 -3.71 8.25
C THR A 69 7.86 -3.60 9.11
N VAL A 70 7.88 -4.24 10.28
CA VAL A 70 6.83 -4.11 11.30
C VAL A 70 7.35 -3.13 12.34
N ALA A 71 6.63 -2.03 12.54
CA ALA A 71 6.94 -1.13 13.65
C ALA A 71 6.70 -1.87 14.97
N ALA A 72 7.69 -1.86 15.86
CA ALA A 72 7.50 -2.30 17.24
C ALA A 72 6.56 -1.30 17.94
N ASN A 73 5.52 -1.81 18.60
CA ASN A 73 4.57 -1.00 19.36
C ASN A 73 5.24 -0.34 20.58
#